data_AF-A0A7R9TWJ7-F1
#
_entry.id   AF-A0A7R9TWJ7-F1
#
_cell.length_a   1.000
_cell.length_b   1.000
_cell.length_c   1.000
_cell.angle_alpha   90.00
_cell.angle_beta   90.00
_cell.angle_gamma   90.00
#
_symmetry.space_group_name_H-M   'P 1'
#
loop_
_entity.id
_entity.type
_entity.pdbx_description
1 polymer ?
#
loop_
_entity_poly.entity_id
_entity_poly.type
_entity_poly.pdbx_seq_one_letter_code
_entity_poly.pdbx_strand_id
1 'polypeptide(L)'
;RALTYARRGRANAPLVDMTLFTKITGEVDDANVELDALASASASSDSALARQARVDAVIAKLTAAKPSVDKMHKSAMETDPDKKVYGAAMATKIAALHASFATTWKKSETVKASIDPAAAEETIALEKAAKAKAEAE
;
A
#
# COMPACT_ATOMS: atom_id res chain seq x y z
N ARG A 1 9.55 -42.66 -33.44
CA ARG A 1 10.06 -42.91 -32.07
C ARG A 1 11.40 -42.17 -31.97
N ALA A 2 11.67 -41.20 -31.11
CA ALA A 2 11.14 -40.89 -29.79
C ALA A 2 11.17 -39.37 -29.50
N LEU A 3 10.20 -38.93 -28.68
CA LEU A 3 10.17 -37.63 -28.02
C LEU A 3 11.31 -37.50 -26.99
N THR A 4 11.90 -36.32 -26.85
CA THR A 4 12.43 -35.88 -25.55
C THR A 4 12.14 -34.39 -25.33
N TYR A 5 11.14 -34.19 -24.47
CA TYR A 5 10.81 -32.96 -23.76
C TYR A 5 11.99 -32.56 -22.85
N ALA A 6 12.50 -31.33 -22.96
CA ALA A 6 13.34 -30.73 -21.93
C ALA A 6 12.70 -29.40 -21.49
N ARG A 7 11.75 -29.55 -20.56
CA ARG A 7 11.02 -28.50 -19.84
C ARG A 7 11.99 -27.74 -18.92
N ARG A 8 12.77 -26.79 -19.46
CA ARG A 8 13.52 -25.80 -18.67
C ARG A 8 12.59 -24.63 -18.31
N GLY A 9 12.39 -24.36 -17.02
CA GLY A 9 11.93 -23.03 -16.56
C GLY A 9 10.78 -22.95 -15.56
N ARG A 10 10.40 -23.98 -14.79
CA ARG A 10 9.24 -23.91 -13.89
C ARG A 10 9.48 -24.36 -12.43
N ALA A 11 10.72 -24.28 -11.93
CA ALA A 11 11.03 -24.68 -10.55
C ALA A 11 11.25 -23.50 -9.57
N ASN A 12 11.43 -22.27 -10.06
CA ASN A 12 11.75 -21.10 -9.20
C ASN A 12 10.60 -20.09 -9.01
N ALA A 13 9.49 -20.23 -9.73
CA ALA A 13 8.36 -19.29 -9.63
C ALA A 13 7.61 -19.30 -8.27
N PRO A 14 7.27 -20.46 -7.66
CA PRO A 14 6.40 -20.46 -6.48
C PRO A 14 7.08 -19.92 -5.21
N LEU A 15 8.42 -20.03 -5.10
CA LEU A 15 9.15 -19.51 -3.94
C LEU A 15 9.25 -17.98 -3.96
N VAL A 16 9.48 -17.39 -5.15
CA VAL A 16 9.55 -15.94 -5.32
C VAL A 16 8.18 -15.30 -5.05
N ASP A 17 7.09 -15.89 -5.56
CA ASP A 17 5.74 -15.39 -5.33
C ASP A 17 5.32 -15.48 -3.86
N MET A 18 5.76 -16.51 -3.11
CA MET A 18 5.50 -16.60 -1.66
C MET A 18 6.23 -15.51 -0.86
N THR A 19 7.51 -15.24 -1.17
CA THR A 19 8.25 -14.17 -0.50
C THR A 19 7.64 -12.79 -0.78
N LEU A 20 7.19 -12.57 -2.01
CA LEU A 20 6.52 -11.34 -2.42
C LEU A 20 5.15 -11.19 -1.72
N PHE A 21 4.36 -12.26 -1.66
CA PHE A 21 3.08 -12.27 -0.96
C PHE A 21 3.23 -11.91 0.51
N THR A 22 4.17 -12.54 1.24
CA THR A 22 4.38 -12.24 2.66
C THR A 22 4.86 -10.80 2.86
N LYS A 23 5.78 -10.32 2.02
CA LYS A 23 6.26 -8.94 2.07
C LYS A 23 5.11 -7.94 1.90
N ILE A 24 4.31 -8.10 0.85
CA ILE A 24 3.20 -7.19 0.56
C ILE A 24 2.14 -7.24 1.65
N THR A 25 1.86 -8.43 2.19
CA THR A 25 0.91 -8.56 3.31
C THR A 25 1.39 -7.77 4.52
N GLY A 26 2.67 -7.91 4.89
CA GLY A 26 3.27 -7.11 5.96
C GLY A 26 3.19 -5.60 5.69
N GLU A 27 3.50 -5.16 4.46
CA GLU A 27 3.41 -3.74 4.08
C GLU A 27 1.98 -3.19 4.18
N VAL A 28 0.97 -3.98 3.81
CA VAL A 28 -0.45 -3.59 3.89
C VAL A 28 -0.93 -3.55 5.34
N ASP A 29 -0.50 -4.50 6.16
CA ASP A 29 -0.83 -4.54 7.59
C ASP A 29 -0.19 -3.37 8.34
N ASP A 30 1.11 -3.11 8.10
CA ASP A 30 1.83 -1.96 8.65
C ASP A 30 1.18 -0.64 8.24
N ALA A 31 0.80 -0.51 6.96
CA ALA A 31 0.07 0.65 6.46
C ALA A 31 -1.28 0.82 7.16
N ASN A 32 -2.01 -0.27 7.40
CA ASN A 32 -3.30 -0.21 8.08
C ASN A 32 -3.17 0.23 9.55
N VAL A 33 -2.16 -0.28 10.26
CA VAL A 33 -1.84 0.10 11.65
C VAL A 33 -1.44 1.56 11.73
N GLU A 34 -0.57 2.03 10.82
CA GLU A 34 -0.16 3.42 10.76
C GLU A 34 -1.35 4.36 10.49
N LEU A 35 -2.27 3.96 9.60
CA LEU A 35 -3.50 4.72 9.34
C LEU A 35 -4.45 4.74 10.54
N ASP A 36 -4.54 3.66 11.33
CA ASP A 36 -5.29 3.65 12.60
C ASP A 36 -4.68 4.62 13.62
N ALA A 37 -3.35 4.63 13.71
CA ALA A 37 -2.63 5.55 14.59
C ALA A 37 -2.86 7.01 14.16
N LEU A 38 -2.79 7.31 12.86
CA LEU A 38 -3.03 8.65 12.33
C LEU A 38 -4.49 9.10 12.46
N ALA A 39 -5.45 8.18 12.30
CA ALA A 39 -6.88 8.46 12.51
C ALA A 39 -7.20 8.74 13.98
N SER A 40 -6.50 8.08 14.91
CA SER A 40 -6.69 8.22 16.35
C SER A 40 -5.80 9.28 16.99
N ALA A 41 -4.81 9.80 16.27
CA ALA A 41 -3.89 10.81 16.76
C ALA A 41 -4.64 12.11 17.10
N SER A 42 -4.55 12.54 18.35
CA SER A 42 -5.02 13.87 18.74
C SER A 42 -4.15 14.94 18.10
N ALA A 43 -4.75 16.10 17.79
CA ALA A 43 -4.07 17.25 17.21
C ALA A 43 -2.93 17.83 18.09
N SER A 44 -2.73 17.29 19.30
CA SER A 44 -1.73 17.75 20.28
C SER A 44 -0.36 17.06 20.16
N SER A 45 -0.24 15.96 19.42
CA SER A 45 0.97 15.13 19.41
C SER A 45 1.92 15.42 18.24
N ASP A 46 1.38 15.75 17.07
CA ASP A 46 2.15 16.04 15.84
C ASP A 46 1.47 17.19 15.06
N SER A 47 2.27 17.99 14.36
CA SER A 47 1.74 19.04 13.47
C SER A 47 0.91 18.42 12.33
N ALA A 48 -0.02 19.20 11.76
CA ALA A 48 -0.86 18.70 10.67
C ALA A 48 -0.02 18.40 9.43
N LEU A 49 1.02 19.18 9.17
CA LEU A 49 2.00 18.90 8.11
C LEU A 49 2.77 17.60 8.32
N ALA A 50 3.21 17.32 9.56
CA ALA A 50 3.91 16.07 9.87
C ALA A 50 3.00 14.85 9.67
N ARG A 51 1.72 14.96 10.07
CA ARG A 51 0.73 13.90 9.86
C ARG A 51 0.40 13.71 8.38
N GLN A 52 0.30 14.80 7.60
CA GLN A 52 0.10 14.74 6.16
C GLN A 52 1.24 13.99 5.46
N ALA A 53 2.50 14.32 5.79
CA ALA A 53 3.67 13.64 5.23
C ALA A 53 3.68 12.13 5.53
N ARG A 54 3.24 11.71 6.72
CA ARG A 54 3.11 10.29 7.08
C ARG A 54 2.04 9.59 6.25
N VAL A 55 0.87 10.21 6.09
CA VAL A 55 -0.20 9.66 5.22
C VAL A 55 0.27 9.54 3.78
N ASP A 56 0.95 10.56 3.25
CA ASP A 56 1.49 10.54 1.89
C ASP A 56 2.54 9.44 1.70
N ALA A 57 3.40 9.21 2.69
CA ALA A 57 4.34 8.08 2.68
C ALA A 57 3.62 6.73 2.66
N VAL A 58 2.51 6.57 3.39
CA VAL A 58 1.68 5.36 3.35
C VAL A 58 1.05 5.19 1.97
N ILE A 59 0.45 6.24 1.40
CA ILE A 59 -0.15 6.20 0.06
C ILE A 59 0.89 5.84 -1.00
N ALA A 60 2.10 6.38 -0.91
CA ALA A 60 3.19 6.06 -1.82
C ALA A 60 3.58 4.57 -1.76
N LYS A 61 3.67 3.99 -0.55
CA LYS A 61 3.92 2.55 -0.36
C LYS A 61 2.80 1.70 -0.95
N LEU A 62 1.54 2.03 -0.67
CA LEU A 62 0.39 1.31 -1.24
C LEU A 62 0.37 1.40 -2.76
N THR A 63 0.69 2.57 -3.32
CA THR A 63 0.78 2.77 -4.79
C THR A 63 1.85 1.88 -5.40
N ALA A 64 3.01 1.75 -4.76
CA ALA A 64 4.09 0.87 -5.20
C ALA A 64 3.72 -0.62 -5.09
N ALA A 65 2.94 -1.01 -4.08
CA ALA A 65 2.49 -2.39 -3.87
C ALA A 65 1.35 -2.80 -4.83
N LYS A 66 0.52 -1.85 -5.28
CA LYS A 66 -0.69 -2.11 -6.10
C LYS A 66 -0.46 -3.01 -7.32
N PRO A 67 0.53 -2.77 -8.20
CA PRO A 67 0.73 -3.60 -9.39
C PRO A 67 1.00 -5.08 -9.05
N SER A 68 1.71 -5.32 -7.96
CA SER A 68 2.04 -6.67 -7.50
C SER A 68 0.81 -7.37 -6.91
N VAL A 69 0.01 -6.67 -6.11
CA VAL A 69 -1.28 -7.17 -5.58
C VAL A 69 -2.23 -7.54 -6.72
N ASP A 70 -2.42 -6.64 -7.68
CA ASP A 70 -3.31 -6.83 -8.82
C ASP A 70 -2.87 -8.02 -9.68
N LYS A 71 -1.55 -8.15 -9.94
CA LYS A 71 -0.97 -9.26 -10.69
C LYS A 71 -1.19 -10.59 -9.97
N MET A 72 -0.91 -10.66 -8.67
CA MET A 72 -1.15 -11.87 -7.87
C MET A 72 -2.62 -12.25 -7.89
N HIS A 73 -3.53 -11.29 -7.70
CA HIS A 73 -4.97 -11.52 -7.72
C HIS A 73 -5.44 -12.05 -9.08
N LYS A 74 -4.97 -11.45 -10.19
CA LYS A 74 -5.27 -11.94 -11.54
C LYS A 74 -4.80 -13.39 -11.73
N SER A 75 -3.58 -13.72 -11.30
CA SER A 75 -3.05 -15.09 -11.39
C SER A 75 -3.75 -16.07 -10.46
N ALA A 76 -4.29 -15.61 -9.32
CA ALA A 76 -5.08 -16.40 -8.39
C ALA A 76 -6.48 -16.72 -8.93
N MET A 77 -7.06 -15.83 -9.72
CA MET A 77 -8.37 -16.00 -10.36
C MET A 77 -8.30 -16.75 -11.69
N GLU A 78 -7.12 -17.25 -12.09
CA GLU A 78 -6.96 -18.04 -13.31
C GLU A 78 -7.79 -19.33 -13.24
N THR A 79 -8.68 -19.49 -14.22
CA THR A 79 -9.61 -20.63 -14.30
C THR A 79 -9.04 -21.75 -15.17
N ASP A 80 -8.14 -21.43 -16.10
CA ASP A 80 -7.45 -22.39 -16.97
C ASP A 80 -6.50 -23.29 -16.16
N PRO A 81 -6.75 -24.61 -16.07
CA PRO A 81 -5.93 -25.53 -15.31
C PRO A 81 -4.44 -25.54 -15.72
N ASP A 82 -4.12 -25.26 -16.99
CA ASP A 82 -2.75 -25.28 -17.50
C ASP A 82 -1.96 -24.01 -17.16
N LYS A 83 -2.70 -22.93 -16.85
CA LYS A 83 -2.17 -21.62 -16.47
C LYS A 83 -2.28 -21.32 -14.97
N LYS A 84 -2.99 -22.16 -14.20
CA LYS A 84 -3.06 -22.03 -12.74
C LYS A 84 -1.66 -22.06 -12.12
N VAL A 85 -1.34 -20.96 -11.45
CA VAL A 85 -0.07 -20.80 -10.71
C VAL A 85 -0.26 -21.14 -9.24
N TYR A 86 -1.46 -20.87 -8.69
CA TYR A 86 -1.77 -21.01 -7.27
C TYR A 86 -2.79 -22.12 -7.01
N GLY A 87 -2.58 -22.87 -5.92
CA GLY A 87 -3.61 -23.77 -5.39
C GLY A 87 -4.74 -23.01 -4.69
N ALA A 88 -5.88 -23.66 -4.49
CA ALA A 88 -7.10 -23.05 -3.95
C ALA A 88 -6.87 -22.27 -2.64
N ALA A 89 -6.14 -22.85 -1.69
CA ALA A 89 -5.83 -22.19 -0.41
C ALA A 89 -5.03 -20.90 -0.57
N MET A 90 -4.09 -20.85 -1.54
CA MET A 90 -3.30 -19.65 -1.81
C MET A 90 -4.11 -18.61 -2.58
N ALA A 91 -4.96 -19.05 -3.51
CA ALA A 91 -5.88 -18.14 -4.21
C ALA A 91 -6.82 -17.42 -3.23
N THR A 92 -7.33 -18.11 -2.21
CA THR A 92 -8.13 -17.49 -1.13
C THR A 92 -7.34 -16.44 -0.35
N LYS A 93 -6.08 -16.74 0.01
CA LYS A 93 -5.22 -15.77 0.72
C LYS A 93 -4.92 -14.53 -0.12
N ILE A 94 -4.66 -14.70 -1.40
CA ILE A 94 -4.43 -13.59 -2.33
C ILE A 94 -5.70 -12.74 -2.52
N ALA A 95 -6.87 -13.37 -2.60
CA ALA A 95 -8.15 -12.65 -2.64
C ALA A 95 -8.39 -11.83 -1.36
N ALA A 96 -8.09 -12.40 -0.20
CA ALA A 96 -8.16 -11.70 1.08
C ALA A 96 -7.18 -10.50 1.14
N LEU A 97 -5.94 -10.68 0.67
CA LEU A 97 -4.96 -9.59 0.57
C LEU A 97 -5.44 -8.47 -0.38
N HIS A 98 -6.02 -8.82 -1.53
CA HIS A 98 -6.55 -7.82 -2.44
C HIS A 98 -7.71 -7.03 -1.81
N ALA A 99 -8.58 -7.70 -1.05
CA ALA A 99 -9.65 -7.04 -0.30
C ALA A 99 -9.09 -6.13 0.82
N SER A 100 -8.11 -6.60 1.61
CA SER A 100 -7.49 -5.78 2.66
C SER A 100 -6.79 -4.56 2.06
N PHE A 101 -6.07 -4.73 0.94
CA PHE A 101 -5.46 -3.64 0.20
C PHE A 101 -6.47 -2.57 -0.19
N ALA A 102 -7.62 -2.97 -0.76
CA ALA A 102 -8.67 -2.02 -1.15
C ALA A 102 -9.27 -1.27 0.06
N THR A 103 -9.48 -1.97 1.18
CA THR A 103 -9.94 -1.35 2.43
C THR A 103 -8.92 -0.35 2.98
N THR A 104 -7.64 -0.74 3.05
CA THR A 104 -6.54 0.12 3.52
C THR A 104 -6.36 1.34 2.61
N TRP A 105 -6.49 1.16 1.29
CA TRP A 105 -6.46 2.26 0.33
C TRP A 105 -7.56 3.30 0.61
N LYS A 106 -8.82 2.85 0.70
CA LYS A 106 -9.95 3.75 1.00
C LYS A 106 -9.79 4.47 2.34
N LYS A 107 -9.22 3.78 3.33
CA LYS A 107 -8.89 4.36 4.63
C LYS A 107 -7.82 5.46 4.49
N SER A 108 -6.79 5.25 3.68
CA SER A 108 -5.76 6.26 3.43
C SER A 108 -6.33 7.53 2.83
N GLU A 109 -7.27 7.42 1.89
CA GLU A 109 -7.99 8.57 1.32
C GLU A 109 -8.82 9.31 2.38
N THR A 110 -9.45 8.56 3.28
CA THR A 110 -10.28 9.13 4.36
C THR A 110 -9.43 9.88 5.38
N VAL A 111 -8.30 9.29 5.81
CA VAL A 111 -7.37 9.91 6.76
C VAL A 111 -6.67 11.11 6.13
N LYS A 112 -6.32 11.05 4.84
CA LYS A 112 -5.79 12.20 4.12
C LYS A 112 -6.78 13.36 4.10
N ALA A 113 -8.04 13.08 3.72
CA ALA A 113 -9.09 14.08 3.65
C ALA A 113 -9.39 14.74 5.02
N SER A 114 -9.17 14.05 6.14
CA SER A 114 -9.35 14.64 7.47
C SER A 114 -8.17 15.51 7.92
N ILE A 115 -6.97 15.32 7.36
CA ILE A 115 -5.74 16.04 7.74
C ILE A 115 -5.44 17.22 6.81
N ASP A 116 -5.73 17.09 5.51
CA ASP A 116 -5.43 18.09 4.48
C ASP A 116 -5.88 19.52 4.85
N PRO A 117 -7.09 19.75 5.42
CA PRO A 117 -7.51 21.10 5.80
C PRO A 117 -6.59 21.75 6.85
N ALA A 118 -6.23 20.99 7.89
CA ALA A 118 -5.36 21.49 8.97
C ALA A 118 -3.93 21.72 8.49
N ALA A 119 -3.43 20.89 7.57
CA ALA A 119 -2.10 21.05 6.98
C ALA A 119 -2.03 22.28 6.06
N ALA A 120 -3.10 22.56 5.31
CA ALA A 120 -3.22 23.78 4.50
C ALA A 120 -3.22 25.04 5.38
N GLU A 121 -3.99 25.05 6.47
CA GLU A 121 -4.01 26.16 7.43
C GLU A 121 -2.63 26.41 8.06
N GLU A 122 -1.94 25.34 8.47
CA GLU A 122 -0.59 25.42 9.02
C GLU A 122 0.41 26.01 8.00
N THR A 123 0.34 25.58 6.74
CA THR A 123 1.19 26.12 5.66
C THR A 123 0.97 27.62 5.48
N ILE A 124 -0.29 28.06 5.43
CA ILE A 124 -0.64 29.47 5.28
C ILE A 124 -0.13 30.29 6.49
N ALA A 125 -0.25 29.74 7.70
CA ALA A 125 0.24 30.40 8.91
C ALA A 125 1.77 30.56 8.88
N LEU A 126 2.51 29.52 8.47
CA LEU A 126 3.96 29.57 8.33
C LEU A 126 4.40 30.56 7.25
N GLU A 127 3.73 30.60 6.10
CA GLU A 127 4.02 31.56 5.04
C GLU A 127 3.78 33.01 5.47
N LYS A 128 2.68 33.28 6.19
CA LYS A 128 2.40 34.60 6.76
C LYS A 128 3.46 35.01 7.78
N ALA A 129 3.86 34.10 8.66
CA ALA A 129 4.91 34.35 9.65
C ALA A 129 6.27 34.61 8.98
N ALA A 130 6.60 33.89 7.90
CA ALA A 130 7.82 34.10 7.14
C ALA A 130 7.85 35.47 6.45
N LYS A 131 6.74 35.88 5.82
CA LYS A 131 6.61 37.22 5.20
C LYS A 131 6.74 38.34 6.24
N ALA A 132 6.05 38.20 7.38
CA ALA A 132 6.16 39.18 8.46
C ALA A 132 7.58 39.31 9.03
N LYS A 133 8.35 38.21 9.08
CA LYS A 133 9.76 38.25 9.47
C LYS A 133 10.64 38.95 8.42
N ALA A 134 10.40 38.69 7.14
CA ALA A 134 11.16 39.31 6.05
C ALA A 134 10.90 40.82 5.89
N GLU A 135 9.72 41.31 6.28
CA GLU A 135 9.40 42.74 6.27
C GLU A 135 9.92 43.49 7.51
N ALA A 136 10.37 42.76 8.54
CA ALA A 136 10.92 43.31 9.78
C ALA A 136 12.46 43.37 9.80
N GLU A 137 13.14 42.78 8.80
CA GLU A 137 14.58 42.91 8.52
C GLU A 137 14.86 44.02 7.50
#